data_AF-Q7RCC6-F1
#
_entry.id   AF-Q7RCC6-F1
#
_cell.length_a   1.000
_cell.length_b   1.000
_cell.length_c   1.000
_cell.angle_alpha   90.00
_cell.angle_beta   90.00
_cell.angle_gamma   90.00
#
_symmetry.space_group_name_H-M   'P 1'
#
loop_
_entity.id
_entity.type
_entity.pdbx_description
1 polymer ?
#
loop_
_entity_poly.entity_id
_entity_poly.type
_entity_poly.pdbx_seq_one_letter_code
_entity_poly.pdbx_strand_id
1 'polypeptide(L)'
;MKKSIKQAEQKIQIYDPDVVVGMYFGAVVAMNLNYKNGKKPLVLISPSIKTFQKFTHNLGADLSTFPYVIIVNGSKDTTTTMGTCDELVSTIPIGKGRLEIVDDDHSYSKLKESDFK
;
A
#
# COMPACT_ATOMS: atom_id res chain seq x y z
N MET A 1 -4.48 -16.49 -2.45
CA MET A 1 -3.66 -15.32 -2.85
C MET A 1 -3.22 -15.30 -4.29
N LYS A 2 -2.63 -16.37 -4.85
CA LYS A 2 -2.28 -16.41 -6.30
C LYS A 2 -3.45 -16.03 -7.23
N LYS A 3 -4.68 -16.46 -6.90
CA LYS A 3 -5.90 -16.07 -7.64
C LYS A 3 -6.21 -14.56 -7.55
N SER A 4 -6.07 -13.97 -6.37
CA SER A 4 -6.35 -12.54 -6.13
C SER A 4 -5.34 -11.63 -6.83
N ILE A 5 -4.05 -11.98 -6.78
CA ILE A 5 -2.99 -11.27 -7.51
C ILE A 5 -3.25 -11.34 -9.02
N LYS A 6 -3.49 -12.54 -9.56
CA LYS A 6 -3.79 -12.71 -10.99
C LYS A 6 -5.02 -11.93 -11.45
N GLN A 7 -6.07 -11.88 -10.64
CA GLN A 7 -7.27 -11.08 -10.93
C GLN A 7 -6.98 -9.58 -10.89
N ALA A 8 -6.18 -9.11 -9.92
CA ALA A 8 -5.77 -7.72 -9.84
C ALA A 8 -4.87 -7.32 -11.02
N GLU A 9 -3.95 -8.19 -11.45
CA GLU A 9 -3.11 -7.97 -12.64
C GLU A 9 -3.96 -7.86 -13.92
N GLN A 10 -4.98 -8.70 -14.06
CA GLN A 10 -5.93 -8.61 -15.19
C GLN A 10 -6.68 -7.28 -15.17
N LYS A 11 -7.17 -6.86 -14.00
CA LYS A 11 -7.89 -5.58 -13.87
C LYS A 11 -6.99 -4.38 -14.16
N ILE A 12 -5.76 -4.35 -13.66
CA ILE A 12 -4.81 -3.27 -13.98
C ILE A 12 -4.52 -3.21 -15.47
N GLN A 13 -4.38 -4.35 -16.15
CA GLN A 13 -4.17 -4.37 -17.60
C GLN A 13 -5.38 -3.86 -18.38
N ILE A 14 -6.60 -4.14 -17.92
CA ILE A 14 -7.84 -3.72 -18.59
C ILE A 14 -8.11 -2.23 -18.37
N TYR A 15 -7.98 -1.75 -17.14
CA TYR A 15 -8.37 -0.39 -16.77
C TYR A 15 -7.23 0.63 -16.91
N ASP A 16 -5.98 0.16 -16.97
CA ASP A 16 -4.76 0.97 -17.04
C ASP A 16 -4.78 2.24 -16.15
N PRO A 17 -5.03 2.10 -14.84
CA PRO A 17 -5.35 3.24 -14.01
C PRO A 17 -4.14 4.18 -13.84
N ASP A 18 -4.43 5.48 -13.69
CA ASP A 18 -3.41 6.49 -13.38
C ASP A 18 -2.86 6.37 -11.96
N VAL A 19 -3.64 5.81 -11.03
CA VAL A 19 -3.27 5.61 -9.62
C VAL A 19 -3.84 4.29 -9.13
N VAL A 20 -3.10 3.57 -8.30
CA VAL A 20 -3.59 2.36 -7.62
C VAL A 20 -3.69 2.61 -6.12
N VAL A 21 -4.88 2.38 -5.58
CA VAL A 21 -5.14 2.45 -4.15
C VAL A 21 -5.28 1.03 -3.61
N GLY A 22 -4.54 0.72 -2.55
CA GLY A 22 -4.62 -0.55 -1.85
C GLY A 22 -4.74 -0.34 -0.35
N MET A 23 -5.64 -1.10 0.28
CA MET A 23 -5.85 -1.07 1.73
C MET A 23 -5.54 -2.44 2.33
N TYR A 24 -4.82 -2.49 3.45
CA TYR A 24 -4.44 -3.72 4.15
C TYR A 24 -3.71 -4.70 3.23
N PHE A 25 -4.27 -5.89 3.05
CA PHE A 25 -3.81 -6.87 2.08
C PHE A 25 -3.83 -6.34 0.64
N GLY A 26 -4.78 -5.49 0.28
CA GLY A 26 -4.84 -4.85 -1.03
C GLY A 26 -3.62 -3.96 -1.33
N ALA A 27 -3.08 -3.29 -0.31
CA ALA A 27 -1.81 -2.58 -0.43
C ALA A 27 -0.66 -3.56 -0.72
N VAL A 28 -0.61 -4.67 0.01
CA VAL A 28 0.38 -5.74 -0.23
C VAL A 28 0.28 -6.28 -1.65
N VAL A 29 -0.93 -6.52 -2.15
CA VAL A 29 -1.14 -6.90 -3.54
C VAL A 29 -0.61 -5.83 -4.48
N ALA A 30 -1.03 -4.57 -4.33
CA ALA A 30 -0.66 -3.46 -5.20
C ALA A 30 0.86 -3.28 -5.36
N MET A 31 1.63 -3.46 -4.28
CA MET A 31 3.10 -3.41 -4.30
C MET A 31 3.72 -4.54 -5.15
N ASN A 32 3.07 -5.70 -5.21
CA ASN A 32 3.59 -6.93 -5.80
C ASN A 32 2.98 -7.27 -7.18
N LEU A 33 2.14 -6.40 -7.75
CA LEU A 33 1.57 -6.63 -9.08
C LEU A 33 2.64 -6.51 -10.18
N ASN A 34 2.47 -7.32 -11.23
CA ASN A 34 3.20 -7.16 -12.47
C ASN A 34 2.55 -6.09 -13.36
N TYR A 35 3.06 -4.86 -13.26
CA TYR A 35 2.62 -3.71 -14.04
C TYR A 35 3.21 -3.73 -15.45
N LYS A 36 2.53 -4.37 -16.40
CA LYS A 36 2.99 -4.46 -17.79
C LYS A 36 3.09 -3.09 -18.50
N ASN A 37 2.21 -2.15 -18.15
CA ASN A 37 2.17 -0.81 -18.75
C ASN A 37 2.94 0.22 -17.89
N GLY A 38 3.95 -0.23 -17.15
CA GLY A 38 4.73 0.61 -16.26
C GLY A 38 4.11 0.77 -14.87
N LYS A 39 4.97 0.97 -13.86
CA LYS A 39 4.57 1.18 -12.47
C LYS A 39 3.70 2.43 -12.36
N LYS A 40 2.61 2.35 -11.59
CA LYS A 40 1.66 3.45 -11.35
C LYS A 40 1.90 4.07 -9.96
N PRO A 41 1.61 5.35 -9.74
CA PRO A 41 1.55 5.93 -8.41
C PRO A 41 0.69 5.09 -7.45
N LEU A 42 1.12 4.99 -6.19
CA LEU A 42 0.45 4.18 -5.19
C LEU A 42 -0.09 5.02 -4.03
N VAL A 43 -1.27 4.64 -3.54
CA VAL A 43 -1.76 5.00 -2.21
C VAL A 43 -1.95 3.72 -1.41
N LEU A 44 -1.15 3.57 -0.35
CA LEU A 44 -1.09 2.37 0.48
C LEU A 44 -1.64 2.69 1.86
N ILE A 45 -2.82 2.15 2.17
CA ILE A 45 -3.53 2.39 3.43
C ILE A 45 -3.28 1.22 4.38
N SER A 46 -2.65 1.47 5.53
CA SER A 46 -2.23 0.47 6.52
C SER A 46 -1.68 -0.82 5.90
N PRO A 47 -0.56 -0.75 5.16
CA PRO A 47 0.00 -1.90 4.43
C PRO A 47 0.46 -3.03 5.37
N SER A 48 -0.35 -4.08 5.51
CA SER A 48 -0.13 -5.23 6.42
C SER A 48 0.97 -6.20 5.94
N ILE A 49 2.15 -5.70 5.55
CA ILE A 49 3.20 -6.50 4.90
C ILE A 49 3.67 -7.64 5.80
N LYS A 50 3.98 -7.37 7.07
CA LYS A 50 4.48 -8.40 8.01
C LYS A 50 3.47 -9.54 8.20
N THR A 51 2.17 -9.23 8.17
CA THR A 51 1.09 -10.22 8.22
C THR A 51 1.09 -11.13 6.99
N PHE A 52 1.37 -10.57 5.80
CA PHE A 52 1.25 -11.28 4.53
C PHE A 52 2.58 -11.67 3.87
N GLN A 53 3.72 -11.39 4.51
CA GLN A 53 5.08 -11.60 3.99
C GLN A 53 5.33 -13.06 3.57
N LYS A 54 4.82 -14.03 4.34
CA LYS A 54 4.94 -15.47 4.04
C LYS A 54 4.26 -15.88 2.73
N PHE A 55 3.35 -15.06 2.21
CA PHE A 55 2.56 -15.37 1.03
C PHE A 55 3.01 -14.61 -0.22
N THR A 56 3.82 -13.58 -0.07
CA THR A 56 4.36 -12.78 -1.18
C THR A 56 5.74 -13.25 -1.64
N HIS A 57 6.41 -14.14 -0.91
CA HIS A 57 7.79 -14.61 -1.15
C HIS A 57 8.86 -13.51 -1.23
N ASN A 58 8.48 -12.24 -1.04
CA ASN A 58 9.37 -11.10 -1.03
C ASN A 58 9.74 -10.77 0.41
N LEU A 59 11.04 -10.81 0.71
CA LEU A 59 11.61 -10.54 2.04
C LEU A 59 11.48 -9.05 2.43
N GLY A 60 11.26 -8.16 1.47
CA GLY A 60 10.90 -6.76 1.67
C GLY A 60 10.14 -6.22 0.46
N ALA A 61 9.30 -5.20 0.68
CA ALA A 61 8.68 -4.47 -0.43
C ALA A 61 9.61 -3.30 -0.80
N ASP A 62 10.08 -3.28 -2.05
CA ASP A 62 10.86 -2.19 -2.60
C ASP A 62 9.94 -1.23 -3.37
N LEU A 63 9.82 -0.01 -2.87
CA LEU A 63 8.99 1.04 -3.45
C LEU A 63 9.76 1.96 -4.40
N SER A 64 11.06 1.74 -4.61
CA SER A 64 11.93 2.65 -5.35
C SER A 64 11.60 2.83 -6.83
N THR A 65 10.96 1.80 -7.41
CA THR A 65 10.59 1.77 -8.83
C THR A 65 9.24 2.43 -9.13
N PHE A 66 8.48 2.80 -8.10
CA PHE A 66 7.19 3.46 -8.28
C PHE A 66 7.39 4.97 -8.50
N PRO A 67 6.56 5.61 -9.36
CA PRO A 67 6.73 7.03 -9.69
C PRO A 67 6.45 7.96 -8.50
N TYR A 68 5.46 7.61 -7.67
CA TYR A 68 5.16 8.29 -6.41
C TYR A 68 4.40 7.35 -5.47
N VAL A 69 4.64 7.43 -4.15
CA VAL A 69 3.94 6.60 -3.16
C VAL A 69 3.47 7.42 -1.96
N ILE A 70 2.19 7.30 -1.61
CA ILE A 70 1.63 7.79 -0.36
C ILE A 70 1.36 6.59 0.54
N ILE A 71 1.93 6.57 1.73
CA ILE A 71 1.58 5.61 2.78
C ILE A 71 0.69 6.33 3.76
N VAL A 72 -0.49 5.80 4.04
CA VAL A 72 -1.41 6.30 5.07
C VAL A 72 -1.45 5.26 6.19
N ASN A 73 -1.24 5.67 7.44
CA ASN A 73 -1.26 4.74 8.57
C ASN A 73 -1.95 5.35 9.80
N GLY A 74 -2.64 4.51 10.57
CA GLY A 74 -3.16 4.89 11.87
C GLY A 74 -2.03 5.00 12.91
N SER A 75 -1.98 6.08 13.67
CA SER A 75 -1.00 6.29 14.76
C SER A 75 -1.08 5.24 15.87
N LYS A 76 -2.23 4.56 16.00
CA LYS A 76 -2.52 3.48 16.96
C LYS A 76 -2.61 2.11 16.28
N ASP A 77 -2.19 2.01 15.01
CA ASP A 77 -2.17 0.76 14.28
C ASP A 77 -1.09 -0.18 14.83
N THR A 78 -1.52 -1.29 15.44
CA THR A 78 -0.63 -2.34 15.97
C THR A 78 -0.38 -3.47 14.96
N THR A 79 -1.10 -3.48 13.84
CA THR A 79 -0.94 -4.47 12.76
C THR A 79 0.11 -3.99 11.76
N THR A 80 -0.03 -2.76 11.27
CA THR A 80 0.99 -2.05 10.50
C THR A 80 1.66 -1.05 11.42
N THR A 81 2.69 -1.51 12.11
CA THR A 81 3.41 -0.67 13.07
C THR A 81 4.16 0.47 12.38
N MET A 82 4.40 1.57 13.10
CA MET A 82 5.21 2.69 12.60
C MET A 82 6.57 2.26 12.06
N GLY A 83 7.27 1.34 12.73
CA GLY A 83 8.53 0.81 12.22
C GLY A 83 8.40 0.11 10.87
N THR A 84 7.25 -0.51 10.58
CA THR A 84 6.98 -1.08 9.24
C THR A 84 6.79 0.01 8.20
N CYS A 85 6.13 1.13 8.55
CA CYS A 85 6.04 2.30 7.68
C CYS A 85 7.40 2.93 7.44
N ASP A 86 8.24 3.07 8.46
CA ASP A 86 9.59 3.62 8.35
C ASP A 86 10.47 2.75 7.43
N GLU A 87 10.40 1.43 7.58
CA GLU A 87 11.04 0.46 6.68
C GLU A 87 10.62 0.70 5.22
N LEU A 88 9.32 0.88 4.95
CA LEU A 88 8.82 1.13 3.60
C LEU A 88 9.28 2.47 3.03
N VAL A 89 9.12 3.55 3.81
CA VAL A 89 9.52 4.90 3.42
C VAL A 89 11.00 4.94 3.09
N SER A 90 11.84 4.19 3.82
CA SER A 90 13.29 4.14 3.57
C SER A 90 13.66 3.61 2.17
N THR A 91 12.76 2.86 1.52
CA THR A 91 12.97 2.37 0.14
C THR A 91 12.55 3.38 -0.93
N ILE A 92 11.86 4.46 -0.56
CA ILE A 92 11.34 5.45 -1.50
C ILE A 92 12.42 6.54 -1.74
N PRO A 93 12.77 6.84 -3.01
CA PRO A 93 13.65 7.96 -3.33
C PRO A 93 13.10 9.29 -2.80
N ILE A 94 13.99 10.16 -2.36
CA ILE A 94 13.64 11.49 -1.84
C ILE A 94 12.75 12.23 -2.86
N GLY A 95 11.64 12.80 -2.37
CA GLY A 95 10.67 13.52 -3.19
C GLY A 95 9.68 12.64 -3.96
N LYS A 96 9.81 11.29 -3.90
CA LYS A 96 8.90 10.34 -4.55
C LYS A 96 7.91 9.67 -3.60
N GLY A 97 7.76 10.18 -2.39
CA GLY A 97 6.69 9.72 -1.53
C GLY A 97 6.59 10.46 -0.20
N ARG A 98 5.61 10.03 0.58
CA ARG A 98 5.29 10.59 1.90
C ARG A 98 4.56 9.58 2.77
N LEU A 99 4.66 9.77 4.08
CA LEU A 99 3.92 9.05 5.10
C LEU A 99 2.94 10.01 5.78
N GLU A 100 1.66 9.69 5.70
CA GLU A 100 0.56 10.42 6.31
C GLU A 100 0.05 9.63 7.52
N ILE A 101 0.04 10.25 8.69
CA ILE A 101 -0.37 9.62 9.94
C ILE A 101 -1.72 10.20 10.39
N VAL A 102 -2.67 9.31 10.66
CA VAL A 102 -4.02 9.65 11.13
C VAL A 102 -4.17 9.21 12.59
N ASP A 103 -4.87 9.96 13.45
CA ASP A 103 -5.14 9.54 14.83
C ASP A 103 -6.21 8.42 14.91
N ASP A 104 -5.87 7.25 14.40
CA ASP A 104 -6.77 6.09 14.39
C ASP A 104 -6.00 4.76 14.55
N ASP A 105 -6.76 3.68 14.67
CA ASP A 105 -6.26 2.30 14.64
C ASP A 105 -6.24 1.72 13.20
N HIS A 106 -5.89 0.43 13.08
CA HIS A 106 -5.83 -0.26 11.78
C HIS A 106 -7.15 -0.18 11.00
N SER A 107 -8.29 -0.13 11.67
CA SER A 107 -9.62 -0.18 11.04
C SER A 107 -10.12 1.19 10.55
N TYR A 108 -9.44 2.27 10.92
CA TYR A 108 -9.89 3.65 10.65
C TYR A 108 -11.33 3.92 11.14
N SER A 109 -11.73 3.28 12.24
CA SER A 109 -13.12 3.30 12.72
C SER A 109 -13.57 4.63 13.30
N LYS A 110 -12.64 5.55 13.60
CA LYS A 110 -13.00 6.90 14.07
C LYS A 110 -13.33 7.84 12.94
N LEU A 111 -12.94 7.54 11.70
CA LEU A 111 -13.38 8.27 10.52
C LEU A 111 -14.87 8.02 10.30
N LYS A 112 -15.67 9.05 10.50
CA LYS A 112 -17.12 9.03 10.29
C LYS A 112 -17.46 9.70 8.97
N GLU A 113 -18.61 9.35 8.41
CA GLU A 113 -19.13 9.99 7.19
C GLU A 113 -19.23 11.53 7.33
N SER A 114 -19.42 12.04 8.55
CA SER A 114 -19.43 13.47 8.85
C SER A 114 -18.09 14.17 8.63
N ASP A 115 -16.97 13.45 8.66
CA ASP A 115 -15.62 14.03 8.56
C ASP A 115 -15.25 14.34 7.09
N PHE A 116 -16.06 13.90 6.14
CA PHE A 116 -15.87 14.08 4.70
C PHE A 116 -16.78 15.16 4.09
N LYS A 117 -17.48 15.93 4.91
CA LYS A 117 -18.37 17.04 4.49
C LYS A 117 -17.69 18.39 4.50
#